data_AF-A0A963RDI9-F1
#
_entry.id   AF-A0A963RDI9-F1
#
_cell.length_a   1.000
_cell.length_b   1.000
_cell.length_c   1.000
_cell.angle_alpha   90.00
_cell.angle_beta   90.00
_cell.angle_gamma   90.00
#
_symmetry.space_group_name_H-M   'P 1'
#
loop_
_entity.id
_entity.type
_entity.pdbx_description
1 polymer ?
#
loop_
_entity_poly.entity_id
_entity_poly.type
_entity_poly.pdbx_seq_one_letter_code
_entity_poly.pdbx_strand_id
1 'polypeptide(L)' 'MPFILRGVRLLGVDSVMAPKAPRLKAWQRLARDLDPAKLDAIGQEIGLGEAAAAAGKFMSGEVKGRYIVNVNA' A
#
# COMPACT_ATOMS: atom_id res chain seq x y z
N MET A 1 -7.16 20.21 22.48
CA MET A 1 -6.58 21.00 21.37
C MET A 1 -5.17 20.49 21.00
N PRO A 2 -5.04 19.38 20.25
CA PRO A 2 -3.74 18.77 19.93
C PRO A 2 -2.86 19.63 19.01
N PHE A 3 -3.44 20.36 18.06
CA PHE A 3 -2.69 21.21 17.12
C PHE A 3 -2.15 22.47 17.80
N ILE A 4 -3.01 23.19 18.52
CA ILE A 4 -2.72 24.51 19.12
C ILE A 4 -1.80 24.39 20.34
N LEU A 5 -2.07 23.45 21.26
CA LEU A 5 -1.34 23.35 22.54
C LEU A 5 -0.18 22.36 22.51
N ARG A 6 -0.15 21.45 21.54
CA ARG A 6 0.88 20.40 21.45
C ARG A 6 1.63 20.39 20.11
N GLY A 7 1.35 21.34 19.22
CA GLY A 7 2.05 21.47 17.93
C GLY A 7 1.93 20.24 17.03
N VAL A 8 0.91 19.40 17.24
CA VAL A 8 0.67 18.23 16.38
C VAL A 8 0.38 18.72 14.96
N ARG A 9 0.86 17.99 13.95
CA ARG A 9 0.64 18.31 12.53
C ARG A 9 -0.22 17.25 11.87
N LEU A 10 -1.19 17.70 11.06
CA LEU A 10 -1.90 16.84 10.12
C LEU A 10 -1.24 17.00 8.75
N LEU A 11 -0.65 15.93 8.22
CA LEU A 11 0.04 15.94 6.94
C LEU A 11 -0.81 15.22 5.89
N GLY A 12 -1.21 15.93 4.85
CA GLY A 12 -1.85 15.33 3.69
C GLY A 12 -0.84 14.53 2.87
N VAL A 13 -1.20 13.29 2.51
CA VAL A 13 -0.38 12.42 1.66
C VAL A 13 -1.17 12.09 0.41
N ASP A 14 -0.74 12.60 -0.74
CA ASP A 14 -1.23 12.21 -2.05
C ASP A 14 -0.14 11.42 -2.80
N SER A 15 -0.52 10.25 -3.32
CA SER A 15 0.39 9.39 -4.09
C SER A 15 0.25 9.56 -5.60
N VAL A 16 -0.86 10.13 -6.07
CA VAL A 16 -1.17 10.24 -7.50
C VAL A 16 -0.25 11.24 -8.16
N MET A 17 -0.26 12.49 -7.68
CA MET A 17 0.46 13.61 -8.29
C MET A 17 1.86 13.84 -7.69
N ALA A 18 2.36 12.88 -6.90
CA ALA A 18 3.69 12.96 -6.30
C ALA A 18 4.78 13.14 -7.38
N PRO A 19 5.60 14.21 -7.33
CA PRO A 19 6.65 14.47 -8.31
C PRO A 19 7.67 13.32 -8.40
N LYS A 20 8.37 13.21 -9.54
CA LYS A 20 9.30 12.10 -9.81
C LYS A 20 10.40 11.95 -8.76
N ALA A 21 11.05 13.05 -8.36
CA ALA A 21 12.15 13.01 -7.40
C ALA A 21 11.76 12.40 -6.02
N PRO A 22 10.71 12.87 -5.32
CA PRO A 22 10.28 12.23 -4.08
C PRO A 22 9.75 10.81 -4.29
N ARG A 23 9.14 10.49 -5.44
CA ARG A 23 8.72 9.12 -5.77
C ARG A 23 9.91 8.16 -5.85
N LEU A 24 10.99 8.55 -6.52
CA LEU A 24 12.22 7.75 -6.59
C LEU A 24 12.84 7.54 -5.21
N LYS A 25 12.89 8.60 -4.40
CA LYS A 25 13.37 8.51 -3.01
C LYS A 25 12.52 7.55 -2.17
N ALA A 26 11.19 7.58 -2.33
CA ALA A 26 10.29 6.67 -1.64
C ALA A 26 10.55 5.20 -2.04
N TRP A 27 10.70 4.91 -3.33
CA TRP A 27 11.04 3.56 -3.80
C TRP A 27 12.40 3.06 -3.31
N GLN A 28 13.43 3.91 -3.32
CA GLN A 28 14.74 3.57 -2.75
C GLN A 28 14.63 3.23 -1.26
N ARG A 29 13.80 3.98 -0.52
CA ARG A 29 13.55 3.70 0.90
C ARG A 29 12.79 2.39 1.09
N LEU A 30 11.79 2.09 0.27
CA LEU A 30 11.08 0.80 0.35
C LEU A 30 12.07 -0.36 0.17
N ALA A 31 12.92 -0.30 -0.86
CA ALA A 31 13.91 -1.36 -1.11
C ALA A 31 14.94 -1.55 0.02
N ARG A 32 15.29 -0.47 0.75
CA ARG A 32 16.29 -0.49 1.82
C ARG A 32 15.69 -0.80 3.20
N ASP A 33 14.55 -0.20 3.51
CA ASP A 33 13.99 -0.15 4.86
C ASP A 33 12.93 -1.25 5.09
N LEU A 34 12.31 -1.77 4.02
CA LEU A 34 11.22 -2.74 4.13
C LEU A 34 11.75 -4.17 3.94
N ASP A 35 11.51 -5.01 4.94
CA ASP A 35 11.85 -6.42 4.94
C ASP A 35 10.93 -7.19 3.96
N PRO A 36 11.47 -7.82 2.90
CA PRO A 36 10.68 -8.60 1.96
C PRO A 36 9.89 -9.74 2.62
N ALA A 37 10.43 -10.37 3.66
CA ALA A 37 9.72 -11.46 4.33
C ALA A 37 8.42 -10.98 5.01
N LYS A 38 8.36 -9.72 5.42
CA LYS A 38 7.13 -9.11 5.98
C LYS A 38 6.13 -8.75 4.89
N LEU A 39 6.59 -8.42 3.69
CA LEU A 39 5.72 -8.24 2.53
C LEU A 39 5.08 -9.56 2.11
N ASP A 40 5.87 -10.63 2.06
CA ASP A 40 5.38 -11.96 1.72
C ASP A 40 4.35 -12.46 2.75
N ALA A 41 4.58 -12.18 4.04
CA ALA A 41 3.65 -12.56 5.11
C ALA A 41 2.26 -11.89 5.04
N ILE A 42 2.13 -10.77 4.29
CA ILE A 42 0.84 -10.09 4.09
C ILE A 42 0.31 -10.23 2.67
N GLY A 43 1.08 -10.86 1.77
CA GLY A 43 0.76 -11.02 0.36
C GLY A 43 0.00 -12.31 0.11
N GLN A 44 -1.10 -12.22 -0.63
CA GLN A 44 -1.80 -13.38 -1.19
C GLN A 44 -1.80 -13.26 -2.71
N GLU A 45 -1.20 -14.25 -3.38
CA GLU A 45 -1.25 -14.33 -4.84
C GLU A 45 -2.61 -14.87 -5.32
N ILE A 46 -3.17 -14.23 -6.34
CA ILE A 46 -4.44 -14.62 -6.99
C ILE A 46 -4.28 -14.55 -8.51
N GLY A 47 -5.06 -15.35 -9.24
CA GLY A 47 -5.12 -15.27 -10.69
C GLY A 47 -5.91 -14.06 -11.18
N LEU A 48 -5.67 -13.61 -12.41
CA LEU A 48 -6.41 -12.48 -13.01
C LEU A 48 -7.94 -12.70 -13.00
N GLY A 49 -8.40 -13.93 -13.23
CA GLY A 49 -9.82 -14.28 -13.20
C GLY A 49 -10.50 -14.08 -11.83
N GLU A 50 -9.72 -14.08 -10.74
CA GLU A 50 -10.21 -13.94 -9.37
C GLU A 50 -10.27 -12.47 -8.91
N ALA A 51 -9.63 -11.56 -9.66
CA ALA A 51 -9.43 -10.17 -9.26
C ALA A 51 -10.75 -9.43 -8.98
N ALA A 52 -11.79 -9.65 -9.78
CA ALA A 52 -13.09 -9.00 -9.59
C ALA A 52 -13.78 -9.45 -8.29
N ALA A 53 -13.74 -10.75 -7.99
CA ALA A 53 -14.30 -11.29 -6.75
C ALA A 53 -13.49 -10.82 -5.52
N ALA A 54 -12.15 -10.78 -5.64
CA ALA A 54 -11.27 -10.27 -4.61
C ALA A 54 -11.51 -8.77 -4.32
N ALA A 55 -11.75 -7.96 -5.35
CA ALA A 55 -12.11 -6.55 -5.20
C ALA A 55 -13.43 -6.37 -4.44
N GLY A 56 -14.42 -7.24 -4.67
CA GLY A 56 -15.67 -7.27 -3.90
C GLY A 56 -15.43 -7.48 -2.40
N LYS A 57 -14.61 -8.47 -2.04
CA LYS A 57 -14.21 -8.72 -0.64
C LYS A 57 -13.39 -7.58 -0.05
N PHE A 58 -12.55 -6.93 -0.85
CA PHE A 58 -11.75 -5.79 -0.41
C PHE A 58 -12.64 -4.60 -0.05
N MET A 59 -13.65 -4.32 -0.88
CA MET A 59 -14.62 -3.25 -0.66
C MET A 59 -15.52 -3.51 0.57
N SER A 60 -15.81 -4.76 0.90
CA SER A 60 -16.57 -5.13 2.12
C SER A 60 -15.73 -5.11 3.40
N GLY A 61 -14.42 -4.84 3.32
CA GLY A 61 -13.51 -4.77 4.46
C GLY A 61 -13.12 -6.13 5.04
N GLU A 62 -13.39 -7.22 4.31
CA GLU A 62 -13.07 -8.59 4.74
C GLU A 62 -11.59 -8.97 4.52
N VAL A 63 -10.86 -8.14 3.79
CA VAL A 63 -9.47 -8.42 3.38
C VAL A 63 -8.48 -7.86 4.40
N LYS A 64 -7.55 -8.71 4.82
CA LYS A 64 -6.34 -8.32 5.56
C LYS A 64 -5.13 -8.50 4.64
N GLY A 65 -4.20 -7.55 4.67
CA GLY A 65 -2.98 -7.63 3.86
C GLY A 65 -3.15 -7.07 2.44
N ARG A 66 -2.55 -7.75 1.45
CA ARG A 66 -2.45 -7.31 0.06
C ARG A 66 -2.65 -8.48 -0.91
N TYR A 67 -3.33 -8.23 -2.02
CA TYR A 67 -3.37 -9.16 -3.15
C TYR A 67 -2.27 -8.86 -4.16
N ILE A 68 -1.63 -9.91 -4.67
CA ILE A 68 -0.71 -9.88 -5.80
C ILE A 68 -1.42 -10.59 -6.95
N VAL A 69 -1.80 -9.84 -7.99
CA VAL A 69 -2.50 -10.43 -9.14
C VAL A 69 -1.48 -10.93 -10.14
N ASN A 70 -1.41 -12.24 -10.31
CA ASN A 70 -0.61 -12.83 -11.38
C ASN A 70 -1.40 -12.79 -12.69
N VAL A 71 -0.90 -12.02 -13.65
CA VAL A 71 -1.55 -11.80 -14.95
C VAL A 71 -1.22 -12.87 -15.99
N ASN A 72 -0.34 -13.82 -15.65
CA ASN A 72 0.14 -14.89 -16.53
C ASN A 72 -0.14 -16.30 -15.98
N ALA A 73 -0.83 -16.40 -14.83
CA ALA A 73 -1.24 -17.67 -14.23
C ALA A 73 -2.36 -18.36 -15.03
#